data_AF-A0A183AJB9-F1
#
_entry.id   AF-A0A183AJB9-F1
#
_cell.length_a   1.000
_cell.length_b   1.000
_cell.length_c   1.000
_cell.angle_alpha   90.00
_cell.angle_beta   90.00
_cell.angle_gamma   90.00
#
_symmetry.space_group_name_H-M   'P 1'
#
loop_
_entity.id
_entity.type
_entity.pdbx_description
1 polymer ?
#
loop_
_entity_poly.entity_id
_entity_poly.type
_entity_poly.pdbx_seq_one_letter_code
_entity_poly.pdbx_strand_id
1 'polypeptide(L)'
;LLTAVYAALHKSMQRNLKFSLRSYFQPFLSFCYCSSKWTATNTGARKCMVMVVETETETAYSSDFYAVLSVSSLQVLGLDSALRFLNSTLLRGHHATITLSAILELHRHILSFVDPSEAGNMRQTQVFVADHHPPPPDAVPDLMNELVNWLNGDQLSDVHPIELAALTHWKLVYIHPFYDGNGRTARLLMNLILMRAGLPPAIIKLEDRQAYYEHLKTANDGDVRPFIRFIAKEQIWDITLEHYPLDHRAADQTVSHFAIAQYSTTHVYQLNSGIIPHAS
;
A
#
# COMPACT_ATOMS: atom_id res chain seq x y z
N LEU A 1 -9.63 -48.67 1.52
CA LEU A 1 -9.19 -47.92 2.73
C LEU A 1 -8.17 -46.83 2.36
N LEU A 2 -7.03 -47.15 1.72
CA LEU A 2 -6.03 -46.16 1.28
C LEU A 2 -6.57 -45.04 0.35
N THR A 3 -7.45 -45.38 -0.61
CA THR A 3 -8.06 -44.41 -1.55
C THR A 3 -9.00 -43.41 -0.86
N ALA A 4 -9.70 -43.86 0.19
CA ALA A 4 -10.60 -43.00 0.96
C ALA A 4 -9.82 -42.05 1.88
N VAL A 5 -8.70 -42.52 2.45
CA VAL A 5 -7.77 -41.70 3.24
C VAL A 5 -7.10 -40.65 2.35
N TYR A 6 -6.67 -41.01 1.14
CA TYR A 6 -6.07 -40.07 0.19
C TYR A 6 -7.07 -38.99 -0.28
N ALA A 7 -8.32 -39.37 -0.58
CA ALA A 7 -9.37 -38.43 -0.95
C ALA A 7 -9.77 -37.49 0.20
N ALA A 8 -9.76 -37.98 1.45
CA ALA A 8 -10.01 -37.17 2.64
C ALA A 8 -8.86 -36.20 2.94
N LEU A 9 -7.60 -36.64 2.80
CA LEU A 9 -6.41 -35.79 2.91
C LEU A 9 -6.36 -34.75 1.78
N HIS A 10 -6.69 -35.11 0.55
CA HIS A 10 -6.79 -34.18 -0.58
C HIS A 10 -7.91 -33.15 -0.37
N LYS A 11 -9.10 -33.57 0.09
CA LYS A 11 -10.20 -32.63 0.46
C LYS A 11 -9.88 -31.78 1.68
N SER A 12 -9.07 -32.27 2.62
CA SER A 12 -8.61 -31.51 3.78
C SER A 12 -7.55 -30.49 3.39
N MET A 13 -6.56 -30.89 2.58
CA MET A 13 -5.58 -29.99 1.96
C MET A 13 -6.24 -28.95 1.10
N GLN A 14 -7.20 -29.29 0.24
CA GLN A 14 -7.95 -28.33 -0.59
C GLN A 14 -8.81 -27.37 0.24
N ARG A 15 -9.37 -27.82 1.37
CA ARG A 15 -10.10 -26.95 2.31
C ARG A 15 -9.16 -26.02 3.06
N ASN A 16 -8.01 -26.51 3.50
CA ASN A 16 -6.98 -25.70 4.15
C ASN A 16 -6.30 -24.75 3.17
N LEU A 17 -6.13 -25.14 1.90
CA LEU A 17 -5.70 -24.25 0.81
C LEU A 17 -6.76 -23.18 0.57
N LYS A 18 -8.05 -23.52 0.46
CA LYS A 18 -9.13 -22.53 0.29
C LYS A 18 -9.31 -21.61 1.50
N PHE A 19 -9.03 -22.09 2.72
CA PHE A 19 -9.07 -21.30 3.94
C PHE A 19 -7.87 -20.36 4.04
N SER A 20 -6.66 -20.87 3.77
CA SER A 20 -5.42 -20.09 3.68
C SER A 20 -5.49 -19.04 2.57
N LEU A 21 -5.96 -19.43 1.37
CA LEU A 21 -6.23 -18.52 0.27
C LEU A 21 -7.28 -17.49 0.67
N ARG A 22 -8.41 -17.84 1.31
CA ARG A 22 -9.37 -16.84 1.82
C ARG A 22 -8.76 -15.86 2.81
N SER A 23 -7.92 -16.30 3.75
CA SER A 23 -7.21 -15.44 4.70
C SER A 23 -6.22 -14.49 4.01
N TYR A 24 -5.58 -14.91 2.91
CA TYR A 24 -4.70 -14.05 2.10
C TYR A 24 -5.47 -13.15 1.13
N PHE A 25 -6.56 -13.64 0.56
CA PHE A 25 -7.35 -12.93 -0.45
C PHE A 25 -8.25 -11.85 0.17
N GLN A 26 -8.79 -12.03 1.38
CA GLN A 26 -9.66 -11.01 2.00
C GLN A 26 -8.94 -9.68 2.29
N PRO A 27 -7.73 -9.67 2.87
CA PRO A 27 -6.91 -8.47 3.05
C PRO A 27 -6.48 -7.87 1.71
N PHE A 28 -6.10 -8.70 0.73
CA PHE A 28 -5.77 -8.26 -0.63
C PHE A 28 -6.95 -7.53 -1.28
N LEU A 29 -8.13 -8.11 -1.16
CA LEU A 29 -9.36 -7.57 -1.69
C LEU A 29 -9.73 -6.26 -0.99
N SER A 30 -9.73 -6.25 0.33
CA SER A 30 -9.98 -5.06 1.14
C SER A 30 -8.98 -3.95 0.84
N PHE A 31 -7.70 -4.28 0.63
CA PHE A 31 -6.67 -3.34 0.21
C PHE A 31 -6.94 -2.77 -1.19
N CYS A 32 -7.24 -3.63 -2.17
CA CYS A 32 -7.54 -3.20 -3.54
C CYS A 32 -8.76 -2.29 -3.59
N TYR A 33 -9.81 -2.66 -2.85
CA TYR A 33 -11.03 -1.87 -2.72
C TYR A 33 -10.75 -0.53 -2.05
N CYS A 34 -10.12 -0.53 -0.88
CA CYS A 34 -9.84 0.69 -0.13
C CYS A 34 -8.89 1.60 -0.91
N SER A 35 -7.83 1.08 -1.53
CA SER A 35 -6.85 1.90 -2.26
C SER A 35 -7.36 2.49 -3.58
N SER A 36 -8.34 1.86 -4.24
CA SER A 36 -8.94 2.34 -5.49
C SER A 36 -10.09 3.32 -5.25
N LYS A 37 -10.88 3.16 -4.18
CA LYS A 37 -12.11 3.92 -3.92
C LYS A 37 -11.93 5.35 -3.41
N TRP A 38 -10.72 5.89 -3.42
CA TRP A 38 -10.46 7.22 -2.86
C TRP A 38 -10.93 8.36 -3.76
N THR A 39 -11.31 8.09 -5.01
CA THR A 39 -11.71 9.13 -5.98
C THR A 39 -13.10 8.96 -6.61
N ALA A 40 -13.90 7.91 -6.33
CA ALA A 40 -15.26 7.83 -6.88
C ALA A 40 -16.24 6.89 -6.13
N THR A 41 -17.52 7.28 -6.16
CA THR A 41 -18.70 6.53 -5.69
C THR A 41 -19.05 5.34 -6.61
N ASN A 42 -19.73 4.33 -6.05
CA ASN A 42 -20.56 3.31 -6.73
C ASN A 42 -20.03 1.87 -6.93
N THR A 43 -20.97 0.94 -7.14
CA THR A 43 -20.97 -0.54 -7.02
C THR A 43 -20.09 -1.33 -8.00
N GLY A 44 -19.51 -0.70 -9.04
CA GLY A 44 -18.74 -1.37 -10.09
C GLY A 44 -17.43 -2.03 -9.62
N ALA A 45 -16.70 -1.38 -8.71
CA ALA A 45 -15.44 -1.92 -8.16
C ALA A 45 -15.65 -3.25 -7.43
N ARG A 46 -16.76 -3.41 -6.69
CA ARG A 46 -17.09 -4.68 -6.00
C ARG A 46 -17.37 -5.81 -7.00
N LYS A 47 -18.05 -5.53 -8.12
CA LYS A 47 -18.32 -6.53 -9.17
C LYS A 47 -17.05 -6.95 -9.91
N CYS A 48 -16.18 -5.99 -10.25
CA CYS A 48 -14.90 -6.28 -10.91
C CYS A 48 -13.99 -7.14 -10.02
N MET A 49 -13.96 -6.82 -8.74
CA MET A 49 -13.20 -7.52 -7.71
C MET A 49 -13.67 -8.97 -7.48
N VAL A 50 -14.97 -9.26 -7.59
CA VAL A 50 -15.48 -10.65 -7.60
C VAL A 50 -15.03 -11.38 -8.87
N MET A 51 -15.06 -10.70 -10.02
CA MET A 51 -14.64 -11.26 -11.31
C MET A 51 -13.15 -11.64 -11.33
N VAL A 52 -12.26 -10.75 -10.88
CA VAL A 52 -10.80 -10.97 -10.79
C VAL A 52 -10.45 -12.15 -9.89
N VAL A 53 -11.26 -12.43 -8.87
CA VAL A 53 -11.04 -13.52 -7.90
C VAL A 53 -11.62 -14.85 -8.36
N GLU A 54 -12.76 -14.84 -9.06
CA GLU A 54 -13.44 -16.07 -9.49
C GLU A 54 -12.86 -16.68 -10.77
N THR A 55 -12.24 -15.85 -11.61
CA THR A 55 -11.55 -16.31 -12.83
C THR A 55 -10.04 -16.29 -12.59
N GLU A 56 -9.46 -17.37 -12.06
CA GLU A 56 -7.99 -17.59 -12.05
C GLU A 56 -7.38 -17.68 -13.46
N THR A 57 -8.09 -17.25 -14.51
CA THR A 57 -7.70 -17.37 -15.90
C THR A 57 -7.09 -16.06 -16.38
N GLU A 58 -5.81 -16.12 -16.78
CA GLU A 58 -5.12 -15.14 -17.63
C GLU A 58 -5.75 -15.04 -19.04
N THR A 59 -7.06 -14.87 -19.13
CA THR A 59 -7.69 -14.50 -20.40
C THR A 59 -7.58 -13.00 -20.52
N ALA A 60 -6.60 -12.53 -21.31
CA ALA A 60 -6.58 -11.18 -21.83
C ALA A 60 -7.95 -10.92 -22.47
N TYR A 61 -8.78 -10.11 -21.80
CA TYR A 61 -10.07 -9.72 -22.35
C TYR A 61 -9.83 -8.84 -23.60
N SER A 62 -10.74 -8.86 -24.57
CA SER A 62 -10.60 -8.03 -25.77
C SER A 62 -10.54 -6.55 -25.39
N SER A 63 -9.91 -5.72 -26.23
CA SER A 63 -9.90 -4.25 -26.08
C SER A 63 -11.30 -3.68 -25.82
N ASP A 64 -12.31 -4.27 -26.44
CA ASP A 64 -13.71 -3.85 -26.36
C ASP A 64 -14.31 -4.10 -24.98
N PHE A 65 -13.82 -5.10 -24.23
CA PHE A 65 -14.25 -5.38 -22.86
C PHE A 65 -13.73 -4.33 -21.88
N TYR A 66 -12.47 -3.91 -22.01
CA TYR A 66 -11.92 -2.86 -21.14
C TYR A 66 -12.57 -1.49 -21.40
N ALA A 67 -12.98 -1.22 -22.64
CA ALA A 67 -13.63 0.04 -23.03
C ALA A 67 -15.00 0.26 -22.35
N VAL A 68 -15.68 -0.79 -21.89
CA VAL A 68 -16.97 -0.69 -21.18
C VAL A 68 -16.82 -0.70 -19.65
N LEU A 69 -15.61 -0.81 -19.12
CA LEU A 69 -15.35 -0.79 -17.68
C LEU A 69 -15.28 0.62 -17.12
N SER A 70 -15.80 0.80 -15.90
CA SER A 70 -15.61 2.05 -15.17
C SER A 70 -14.14 2.27 -14.80
N VAL A 71 -13.72 3.53 -14.69
CA VAL A 71 -12.36 3.88 -14.24
C VAL A 71 -11.99 3.18 -12.92
N SER A 72 -12.91 3.09 -11.96
CA SER A 72 -12.64 2.38 -10.70
C SER A 72 -12.38 0.88 -10.90
N SER A 73 -13.01 0.24 -11.89
CA SER A 73 -12.74 -1.17 -12.23
C SER A 73 -11.33 -1.31 -12.82
N LEU A 74 -10.94 -0.40 -13.72
CA LEU A 74 -9.61 -0.37 -14.32
C LEU A 74 -8.52 -0.13 -13.26
N GLN A 75 -8.79 0.72 -12.27
CA GLN A 75 -7.90 0.92 -11.11
C GLN A 75 -7.72 -0.35 -10.26
N VAL A 76 -8.77 -1.15 -10.08
CA VAL A 76 -8.67 -2.44 -9.37
C VAL A 76 -7.79 -3.42 -10.14
N LEU A 77 -7.94 -3.49 -11.47
CA LEU A 77 -7.10 -4.34 -12.33
C LEU A 77 -5.62 -3.92 -12.29
N GLY A 78 -5.34 -2.62 -12.37
CA GLY A 78 -3.98 -2.11 -12.23
C GLY A 78 -3.36 -2.43 -10.88
N LEU A 79 -4.15 -2.33 -9.81
CA LEU A 79 -3.67 -2.64 -8.47
C LEU A 79 -3.44 -4.14 -8.25
N ASP A 80 -4.29 -5.02 -8.79
CA ASP A 80 -4.04 -6.47 -8.84
C ASP A 80 -2.73 -6.78 -9.57
N SER A 81 -2.55 -6.20 -10.77
CA SER A 81 -1.32 -6.36 -11.54
C SER A 81 -0.08 -5.92 -10.76
N ALA A 82 -0.15 -4.77 -10.09
CA ALA A 82 0.94 -4.22 -9.29
C ALA A 82 1.28 -5.09 -8.07
N LEU A 83 0.27 -5.65 -7.40
CA LEU A 83 0.46 -6.56 -6.27
C LEU A 83 1.06 -7.90 -6.71
N ARG A 84 0.66 -8.43 -7.87
CA ARG A 84 1.31 -9.62 -8.45
C ARG A 84 2.79 -9.37 -8.71
N PHE A 85 3.13 -8.23 -9.31
CA PHE A 85 4.52 -7.81 -9.52
C PHE A 85 5.30 -7.68 -8.20
N LEU A 86 4.70 -7.04 -7.19
CA LEU A 86 5.28 -6.92 -5.85
C LEU A 86 5.59 -8.30 -5.24
N ASN A 87 4.62 -9.22 -5.31
CA ASN A 87 4.74 -10.56 -4.75
C ASN A 87 5.71 -11.47 -5.50
N SER A 88 5.78 -11.38 -6.83
CA SER A 88 6.63 -12.24 -7.67
C SER A 88 8.07 -11.74 -7.77
N THR A 89 8.29 -10.42 -7.73
CA THR A 89 9.60 -9.80 -7.98
C THR A 89 10.19 -9.17 -6.72
N LEU A 90 9.44 -8.30 -6.04
CA LEU A 90 9.99 -7.47 -4.96
C LEU A 90 10.07 -8.18 -3.61
N LEU A 91 9.25 -9.22 -3.38
CA LEU A 91 9.28 -10.05 -2.17
C LEU A 91 10.06 -11.35 -2.31
N ARG A 92 10.13 -11.94 -3.51
CA ARG A 92 10.75 -13.27 -3.74
C ARG A 92 12.22 -13.21 -4.21
N GLY A 93 12.79 -12.02 -4.35
CA GLY A 93 14.18 -11.84 -4.79
C GLY A 93 15.15 -11.48 -3.65
N HIS A 94 16.44 -11.74 -3.85
CA HIS A 94 17.54 -11.19 -3.03
C HIS A 94 17.73 -9.66 -3.20
N HIS A 95 16.73 -8.96 -3.73
CA HIS A 95 16.73 -7.52 -3.89
C HIS A 95 16.51 -6.86 -2.53
N ALA A 96 17.55 -6.86 -1.69
CA ALA A 96 17.59 -6.07 -0.47
C ALA A 96 17.24 -4.61 -0.77
N THR A 97 17.69 -4.11 -1.93
CA THR A 97 17.55 -2.71 -2.31
C THR A 97 16.27 -2.42 -3.09
N ILE A 98 15.55 -1.36 -2.69
CA ILE A 98 14.44 -0.79 -3.46
C ILE A 98 15.03 0.22 -4.44
N THR A 99 14.89 0.01 -5.76
CA THR A 99 15.44 0.93 -6.78
C THR A 99 14.38 1.90 -7.30
N LEU A 100 14.83 3.02 -7.89
CA LEU A 100 13.92 3.95 -8.60
C LEU A 100 13.15 3.23 -9.71
N SER A 101 13.84 2.40 -10.49
CA SER A 101 13.21 1.61 -11.56
C SER A 101 12.10 0.69 -11.03
N ALA A 102 12.24 0.09 -9.85
CA ALA A 102 11.21 -0.73 -9.24
C ALA A 102 9.98 0.10 -8.85
N ILE A 103 10.16 1.34 -8.38
CA ILE A 103 9.05 2.25 -8.06
C ILE A 103 8.33 2.68 -9.35
N LEU A 104 9.07 3.00 -10.42
CA LEU A 104 8.49 3.35 -11.72
C LEU A 104 7.72 2.16 -12.34
N GLU A 105 8.26 0.94 -12.24
CA GLU A 105 7.58 -0.27 -12.72
C GLU A 105 6.31 -0.57 -11.93
N LEU A 106 6.39 -0.45 -10.60
CA LEU A 106 5.22 -0.58 -9.72
C LEU A 106 4.13 0.43 -10.12
N HIS A 107 4.51 1.68 -10.36
CA HIS A 107 3.59 2.72 -10.84
C HIS A 107 3.02 2.41 -12.23
N ARG A 108 3.84 1.83 -13.13
CA ARG A 108 3.38 1.40 -14.45
C ARG A 108 2.25 0.39 -14.35
N HIS A 109 2.39 -0.62 -13.50
CA HIS A 109 1.32 -1.59 -13.26
C HIS A 109 0.04 -0.93 -12.70
N ILE A 110 0.18 0.05 -11.80
CA ILE A 110 -0.98 0.75 -11.19
C ILE A 110 -1.81 1.52 -12.22
N LEU A 111 -1.15 2.18 -13.18
CA LEU A 111 -1.82 3.04 -14.17
C LEU A 111 -2.04 2.38 -15.53
N SER A 112 -1.50 1.19 -15.79
CA SER A 112 -1.52 0.53 -17.11
C SER A 112 -2.91 0.36 -17.73
N PHE A 113 -3.97 0.29 -16.93
CA PHE A 113 -5.35 0.15 -17.40
C PHE A 113 -6.13 1.48 -17.38
N VAL A 114 -5.60 2.53 -16.76
CA VAL A 114 -6.29 3.82 -16.57
C VAL A 114 -5.71 4.87 -17.51
N ASP A 115 -4.38 5.04 -17.47
CA ASP A 115 -3.64 5.96 -18.32
C ASP A 115 -2.27 5.35 -18.65
N PRO A 116 -2.20 4.53 -19.71
CA PRO A 116 -0.95 3.88 -20.13
C PRO A 116 0.14 4.87 -20.54
N SER A 117 -0.22 6.10 -20.92
CA SER A 117 0.74 7.10 -21.41
C SER A 117 1.54 7.74 -20.28
N GLU A 118 0.92 7.90 -19.11
CA GLU A 118 1.55 8.40 -17.88
C GLU A 118 2.11 7.27 -16.99
N ALA A 119 1.80 6.01 -17.30
CA ALA A 119 2.16 4.84 -16.50
C ALA A 119 3.69 4.65 -16.39
N GLY A 120 4.21 4.82 -15.17
CA GLY A 120 5.64 4.69 -14.87
C GLY A 120 6.49 5.90 -15.27
N ASN A 121 5.87 7.02 -15.66
CA ASN A 121 6.56 8.26 -16.01
C ASN A 121 6.42 9.29 -14.90
N MET A 122 7.53 9.97 -14.55
CA MET A 122 7.48 11.10 -13.62
C MET A 122 6.86 12.32 -14.31
N ARG A 123 6.12 13.12 -13.54
CA ARG A 123 5.45 14.32 -14.07
C ARG A 123 6.46 15.35 -14.57
N GLN A 124 6.09 16.04 -15.64
CA GLN A 124 6.88 17.14 -16.21
C GLN A 124 6.25 18.52 -15.92
N THR A 125 5.07 18.53 -15.31
CA THR A 125 4.29 19.74 -15.03
C THR A 125 4.01 19.87 -13.54
N GLN A 126 3.80 21.11 -13.09
CA GLN A 126 3.48 21.37 -11.70
C GLN A 126 2.03 20.96 -11.41
N VAL A 127 1.81 20.36 -10.24
CA VAL A 127 0.50 19.91 -9.76
C VAL A 127 0.24 20.45 -8.35
N PHE A 128 -1.02 20.52 -7.94
CA PHE A 128 -1.43 20.97 -6.62
C PHE A 128 -2.38 19.94 -6.01
N VAL A 129 -2.16 19.59 -4.75
CA VAL A 129 -2.85 18.47 -4.10
C VAL A 129 -3.49 18.97 -2.82
N ALA A 130 -4.75 19.39 -2.93
CA ALA A 130 -5.45 20.10 -1.86
C ALA A 130 -4.61 21.30 -1.35
N ASP A 131 -4.28 21.33 -0.07
CA ASP A 131 -3.46 22.39 0.54
C ASP A 131 -1.94 22.16 0.39
N HIS A 132 -1.52 21.02 -0.18
CA HIS A 132 -0.10 20.72 -0.37
C HIS A 132 0.39 21.24 -1.72
N HIS A 133 1.57 21.85 -1.69
CA HIS A 133 2.31 22.33 -2.85
C HIS A 133 3.54 21.43 -3.05
N PRO A 134 3.43 20.39 -3.90
CA PRO A 134 4.58 19.53 -4.20
C PRO A 134 5.77 20.30 -4.77
N PRO A 135 6.99 19.74 -4.65
CA PRO A 135 8.20 20.27 -5.27
C PRO A 135 8.01 20.57 -6.77
N PRO A 136 8.79 21.48 -7.38
CA PRO A 136 8.69 21.72 -8.81
C PRO A 136 9.15 20.47 -9.62
N PRO A 137 8.67 20.28 -10.86
CA PRO A 137 8.87 19.04 -11.62
C PRO A 137 10.34 18.71 -11.92
N ASP A 138 11.17 19.74 -12.08
CA ASP A 138 12.61 19.65 -12.30
C ASP A 138 13.37 19.09 -11.08
N ALA A 139 12.87 19.31 -9.87
CA ALA A 139 13.43 18.75 -8.63
C ALA A 139 12.99 17.30 -8.35
N VAL A 140 11.91 16.82 -8.99
CA VAL A 140 11.34 15.49 -8.71
C VAL A 140 12.34 14.34 -8.92
N PRO A 141 13.11 14.28 -10.03
CA PRO A 141 14.07 13.19 -10.25
C PRO A 141 15.12 13.08 -9.14
N ASP A 142 15.66 14.21 -8.67
CA ASP A 142 16.67 14.25 -7.63
C ASP A 142 16.09 13.81 -6.28
N LEU A 143 14.91 14.33 -5.92
CA LEU A 143 14.21 13.93 -4.68
C LEU A 143 13.83 12.44 -4.67
N MET A 144 13.47 11.88 -5.83
CA MET A 144 13.20 10.44 -5.95
C MET A 144 14.46 9.60 -5.80
N ASN A 145 15.60 10.06 -6.32
CA ASN A 145 16.89 9.42 -6.09
C ASN A 145 17.30 9.51 -4.62
N GLU A 146 17.09 10.67 -3.97
CA GLU A 146 17.34 10.84 -2.53
C GLU A 146 16.46 9.92 -1.69
N LEU A 147 15.18 9.78 -2.01
CA LEU A 147 14.27 8.84 -1.35
C LEU A 147 14.79 7.41 -1.44
N VAL A 148 15.21 6.97 -2.63
CA VAL A 148 15.75 5.64 -2.87
C VAL A 148 17.08 5.43 -2.14
N ASN A 149 17.98 6.42 -2.15
CA ASN A 149 19.24 6.35 -1.43
C ASN A 149 19.00 6.27 0.09
N TRP A 150 18.07 7.07 0.61
CA TRP A 150 17.67 7.02 2.01
C TRP A 150 17.11 5.66 2.40
N LEU A 151 16.19 5.10 1.60
CA LEU A 151 15.58 3.78 1.81
C LEU A 151 16.59 2.63 1.89
N ASN A 152 17.73 2.77 1.22
CA ASN A 152 18.77 1.75 1.15
C ASN A 152 19.98 2.06 2.05
N GLY A 153 19.90 3.10 2.88
CA GLY A 153 21.01 3.52 3.73
C GLY A 153 21.08 2.76 5.05
N ASP A 154 22.30 2.47 5.49
CA ASP A 154 22.58 1.71 6.72
C ASP A 154 22.01 2.35 7.99
N GLN A 155 21.79 3.67 7.98
CA GLN A 155 21.18 4.39 9.10
C GLN A 155 19.80 3.83 9.49
N LEU A 156 19.11 3.16 8.57
CA LEU A 156 17.78 2.63 8.82
C LEU A 156 17.75 1.29 9.57
N SER A 157 18.91 0.69 9.87
CA SER A 157 19.00 -0.63 10.52
C SER A 157 18.29 -0.70 11.88
N ASP A 158 18.28 0.41 12.62
CA ASP A 158 17.66 0.50 13.96
C ASP A 158 16.25 1.11 13.94
N VAL A 159 15.74 1.49 12.75
CA VAL A 159 14.40 2.09 12.62
C VAL A 159 13.35 1.00 12.68
N HIS A 160 12.30 1.22 13.49
CA HIS A 160 11.19 0.27 13.57
C HIS A 160 10.50 0.13 12.20
N PRO A 161 10.21 -1.09 11.69
CA PRO A 161 9.68 -1.28 10.33
C PRO A 161 8.39 -0.51 10.02
N ILE A 162 7.49 -0.35 11.00
CA ILE A 162 6.27 0.44 10.86
C ILE A 162 6.57 1.94 10.69
N GLU A 163 7.56 2.46 11.42
CA GLU A 163 8.02 3.84 11.27
C GLU A 163 8.65 4.05 9.90
N LEU A 164 9.53 3.13 9.48
CA LEU A 164 10.13 3.17 8.14
C LEU A 164 9.07 3.15 7.04
N ALA A 165 8.07 2.26 7.14
CA ALA A 165 6.98 2.15 6.18
C ALA A 165 6.14 3.45 6.12
N ALA A 166 5.78 4.02 7.26
CA ALA A 166 5.01 5.26 7.35
C ALA A 166 5.79 6.47 6.81
N LEU A 167 7.08 6.60 7.14
CA LEU A 167 7.94 7.67 6.62
C LEU A 167 8.12 7.56 5.11
N THR A 168 8.33 6.34 4.59
CA THR A 168 8.44 6.09 3.16
C THR A 168 7.18 6.48 2.41
N HIS A 169 6.03 6.07 2.94
CA HIS A 169 4.73 6.45 2.41
C HIS A 169 4.59 7.98 2.33
N TRP A 170 4.81 8.66 3.46
CA TRP A 170 4.68 10.11 3.52
C TRP A 170 5.64 10.82 2.56
N LYS A 171 6.92 10.45 2.54
CA LYS A 171 7.92 11.04 1.63
C LYS A 171 7.52 10.92 0.16
N LEU A 172 7.03 9.76 -0.29
CA LEU A 172 6.57 9.60 -1.68
C LEU A 172 5.37 10.50 -1.99
N VAL A 173 4.39 10.56 -1.07
CA VAL A 173 3.20 11.42 -1.24
C VAL A 173 3.57 12.90 -1.25
N TYR A 174 4.55 13.29 -0.43
CA TYR A 174 5.07 14.66 -0.35
C TYR A 174 5.77 15.09 -1.65
N ILE A 175 6.69 14.26 -2.17
CA ILE A 175 7.38 14.51 -3.45
C ILE A 175 6.38 14.56 -4.61
N HIS A 176 5.37 13.69 -4.55
CA HIS A 176 4.31 13.58 -5.56
C HIS A 176 4.85 13.41 -6.99
N PRO A 177 5.64 12.35 -7.26
CA PRO A 177 6.43 12.25 -8.48
C PRO A 177 5.61 12.01 -9.76
N PHE A 178 4.36 11.55 -9.65
CA PHE A 178 3.52 11.15 -10.79
C PHE A 178 2.35 12.12 -10.99
N TYR A 179 1.74 12.11 -12.18
CA TYR A 179 0.54 12.89 -12.46
C TYR A 179 -0.70 12.37 -11.71
N ASP A 180 -0.88 11.04 -11.64
CA ASP A 180 -1.87 10.33 -10.82
C ASP A 180 -1.19 9.09 -10.21
N GLY A 181 -1.86 8.36 -9.31
CA GLY A 181 -1.39 7.08 -8.79
C GLY A 181 -0.51 7.19 -7.54
N ASN A 182 -0.05 8.40 -7.17
CA ASN A 182 0.87 8.62 -6.05
C ASN A 182 0.44 7.93 -4.74
N GLY A 183 -0.82 8.11 -4.32
CA GLY A 183 -1.31 7.48 -3.09
C GLY A 183 -1.40 5.94 -3.17
N ARG A 184 -1.70 5.39 -4.35
CA ARG A 184 -1.73 3.92 -4.58
C ARG A 184 -0.30 3.36 -4.53
N THR A 185 0.64 4.03 -5.20
CA THR A 185 2.06 3.66 -5.18
C THR A 185 2.64 3.74 -3.76
N ALA A 186 2.33 4.81 -3.02
CA ALA A 186 2.81 5.00 -1.65
C ALA A 186 2.33 3.90 -0.71
N ARG A 187 1.04 3.52 -0.79
CA ARG A 187 0.47 2.42 0.02
C ARG A 187 1.08 1.07 -0.33
N LEU A 188 1.34 0.79 -1.61
CA LEU A 188 2.02 -0.44 -2.01
C LEU A 188 3.47 -0.48 -1.53
N LEU A 189 4.20 0.64 -1.64
CA LEU A 189 5.59 0.75 -1.20
C LEU A 189 5.70 0.60 0.33
N MET A 190 4.77 1.20 1.08
CA MET A 190 4.61 1.00 2.52
C MET A 190 4.43 -0.49 2.86
N ASN A 191 3.50 -1.16 2.17
CA ASN A 191 3.21 -2.57 2.42
C ASN A 191 4.36 -3.50 1.99
N LEU A 192 5.14 -3.14 0.96
CA LEU A 192 6.37 -3.86 0.63
C LEU A 192 7.34 -3.88 1.82
N ILE A 193 7.54 -2.73 2.48
CA ILE A 193 8.44 -2.63 3.65
C ILE A 193 7.93 -3.47 4.81
N LEU A 194 6.63 -3.36 5.13
CA LEU A 194 6.01 -4.17 6.19
C LEU A 194 6.16 -5.67 5.92
N MET A 195 5.85 -6.11 4.69
CA MET A 195 5.91 -7.52 4.31
C MET A 195 7.35 -8.06 4.28
N ARG A 196 8.34 -7.25 3.87
CA ARG A 196 9.77 -7.62 3.97
C ARG A 196 10.23 -7.79 5.41
N ALA A 197 9.65 -7.05 6.35
CA ALA A 197 9.88 -7.20 7.78
C ALA A 197 9.05 -8.34 8.42
N GLY A 198 8.29 -9.11 7.64
CA GLY A 198 7.44 -10.18 8.14
C GLY A 198 6.17 -9.69 8.85
N LEU A 199 5.82 -8.41 8.70
CA LEU A 199 4.59 -7.83 9.22
C LEU A 199 3.46 -7.95 8.19
N PRO A 200 2.19 -8.09 8.64
CA PRO A 200 1.06 -8.02 7.75
C PRO A 200 0.95 -6.63 7.09
N PRO A 201 0.36 -6.57 5.88
CA PRO A 201 0.11 -5.31 5.21
C PRO A 201 -0.87 -4.44 6.01
N ALA A 202 -0.68 -3.12 5.99
CA ALA A 202 -1.65 -2.19 6.55
C ALA A 202 -2.70 -1.82 5.50
N ILE A 203 -3.97 -1.83 5.91
CA ILE A 203 -5.11 -1.48 5.06
C ILE A 203 -5.74 -0.20 5.61
N ILE A 204 -5.45 0.92 4.96
CA ILE A 204 -6.08 2.20 5.29
C ILE A 204 -7.50 2.19 4.74
N LYS A 205 -8.49 2.08 5.63
CA LYS A 205 -9.89 1.91 5.24
C LYS A 205 -10.45 3.19 4.63
N LEU A 206 -11.54 3.03 3.88
CA LEU A 206 -12.20 4.17 3.24
C LEU A 206 -12.82 5.11 4.27
N GLU A 207 -13.29 4.56 5.39
CA GLU A 207 -13.89 5.31 6.50
C GLU A 207 -12.87 6.23 7.18
N ASP A 208 -11.59 5.83 7.21
CA ASP A 208 -10.49 6.58 7.82
C ASP A 208 -9.84 7.60 6.87
N ARG A 209 -10.41 7.80 5.67
CA ARG A 209 -9.88 8.71 4.66
C ARG A 209 -9.65 10.12 5.21
N GLN A 210 -10.58 10.65 5.99
CA GLN A 210 -10.47 12.00 6.56
C GLN A 210 -9.28 12.09 7.52
N ALA A 211 -9.21 11.15 8.49
CA ALA A 211 -8.11 11.06 9.45
C ALA A 211 -6.75 10.90 8.76
N TYR A 212 -6.67 10.10 7.71
CA TYR A 212 -5.45 9.95 6.91
C TYR A 212 -4.97 11.29 6.33
N TYR A 213 -5.85 12.07 5.71
CA TYR A 213 -5.45 13.36 5.11
C TYR A 213 -5.07 14.38 6.18
N GLU A 214 -5.75 14.38 7.33
CA GLU A 214 -5.39 15.22 8.47
C GLU A 214 -4.00 14.87 9.00
N HIS A 215 -3.67 13.58 9.14
CA HIS A 215 -2.35 13.16 9.58
C HIS A 215 -1.24 13.45 8.56
N LEU A 216 -1.52 13.37 7.25
CA LEU A 216 -0.57 13.81 6.22
C LEU A 216 -0.34 15.32 6.27
N LYS A 217 -1.39 16.11 6.53
CA LYS A 217 -1.26 17.56 6.69
C LYS A 217 -0.34 17.90 7.86
N THR A 218 -0.59 17.30 9.03
CA THR A 218 0.27 17.48 10.21
C THR A 218 1.71 17.03 9.95
N ALA A 219 1.90 15.97 9.17
CA ALA A 219 3.22 15.51 8.75
C ALA A 219 3.93 16.53 7.84
N ASN A 220 3.21 17.15 6.91
CA ASN A 220 3.72 18.22 6.05
C ASN A 220 4.09 19.48 6.86
N ASP A 221 3.35 19.76 7.93
CA ASP A 221 3.63 20.86 8.88
C ASP A 221 4.81 20.54 9.84
N GLY A 222 5.43 19.36 9.71
CA GLY A 222 6.66 18.99 10.40
C GLY A 222 6.49 17.97 11.54
N ASP A 223 5.27 17.50 11.83
CA ASP A 223 5.06 16.43 12.81
C ASP A 223 4.50 15.15 12.17
N VAL A 224 5.40 14.23 11.84
CA VAL A 224 5.09 12.92 11.23
C VAL A 224 4.54 11.88 12.23
N ARG A 225 4.66 12.13 13.54
CA ARG A 225 4.35 11.13 14.59
C ARG A 225 2.87 10.70 14.60
N PRO A 226 1.88 11.60 14.40
CA PRO A 226 0.48 11.19 14.26
C PRO A 226 0.26 10.22 13.10
N PHE A 227 0.93 10.45 11.96
CA PHE A 227 0.83 9.56 10.81
C PHE A 227 1.44 8.17 11.08
N ILE A 228 2.60 8.11 11.75
CA ILE A 228 3.21 6.84 12.17
C ILE A 228 2.27 6.05 13.09
N ARG A 229 1.69 6.73 14.10
CA ARG A 229 0.72 6.09 15.02
C ARG A 229 -0.54 5.61 14.31
N PHE A 230 -1.00 6.35 13.31
CA PHE A 230 -2.14 5.96 12.49
C PHE A 230 -1.84 4.68 11.70
N ILE A 231 -0.70 4.58 11.04
CA ILE A 231 -0.30 3.35 10.31
C ILE A 231 -0.11 2.18 11.28
N ALA A 232 0.50 2.40 12.45
CA ALA A 232 0.64 1.38 13.48
C ALA A 232 -0.71 0.83 13.94
N LYS A 233 -1.71 1.71 14.14
CA LYS A 233 -3.07 1.31 14.46
C LYS A 233 -3.64 0.41 13.36
N GLU A 234 -3.63 0.85 12.11
CA GLU A 234 -4.18 0.09 10.96
C GLU A 234 -3.51 -1.26 10.74
N GLN A 235 -2.22 -1.40 11.07
CA GLN A 235 -1.49 -2.66 10.98
C GLN A 235 -1.93 -3.69 12.05
N ILE A 236 -2.22 -3.24 13.27
CA ILE A 236 -2.60 -4.14 14.38
C ILE A 236 -4.06 -4.61 14.25
N TRP A 237 -4.93 -3.82 13.64
CA TRP A 237 -6.34 -4.18 13.44
C TRP A 237 -6.51 -5.50 12.68
N ASP A 238 -5.70 -5.74 11.66
CA ASP A 238 -5.82 -6.96 10.84
C ASP A 238 -5.35 -8.19 11.63
N ILE A 239 -4.25 -8.07 12.39
CA ILE A 239 -3.76 -9.13 13.31
C ILE A 239 -4.83 -9.51 14.33
N THR A 240 -5.46 -8.49 14.93
CA THR A 240 -6.43 -8.69 16.01
C THR A 240 -7.69 -9.39 15.48
N LEU A 241 -8.17 -9.04 14.29
CA LEU A 241 -9.34 -9.69 13.68
C LEU A 241 -9.05 -11.12 13.20
N GLU A 242 -7.82 -11.43 12.79
CA GLU A 242 -7.43 -12.78 12.38
C GLU A 242 -7.26 -13.73 13.57
N HIS A 243 -6.78 -13.24 14.73
CA HIS A 243 -6.53 -14.06 15.92
C HIS A 243 -7.64 -14.03 16.99
N TYR A 244 -8.40 -12.95 17.11
CA TYR A 244 -9.42 -12.78 18.16
C TYR A 244 -10.63 -11.98 17.65
N PRO A 245 -11.73 -12.65 17.23
CA PRO A 245 -12.98 -11.97 16.90
C PRO A 245 -13.64 -11.46 18.20
N LEU A 246 -13.12 -10.38 18.76
CA LEU A 246 -13.70 -9.65 19.87
C LEU A 246 -14.53 -8.47 19.37
N ASP A 247 -15.52 -8.07 20.17
CA ASP A 247 -16.41 -6.93 19.94
C ASP A 247 -15.62 -5.70 19.44
N HIS A 248 -16.03 -5.18 18.27
CA HIS A 248 -15.36 -4.14 17.51
C HIS A 248 -15.01 -2.88 18.33
N ARG A 249 -15.78 -2.57 19.38
CA ARG A 249 -15.56 -1.38 20.24
C ARG A 249 -14.46 -1.58 21.29
N ALA A 250 -14.30 -2.80 21.81
CA ALA A 250 -13.30 -3.12 22.82
C ALA A 250 -11.90 -3.32 22.19
N ALA A 251 -11.85 -3.80 20.95
CA ALA A 251 -10.62 -3.91 20.16
C ALA A 251 -10.00 -2.54 19.85
N ASP A 252 -10.80 -1.54 19.47
CA ASP A 252 -10.32 -0.18 19.13
C ASP A 252 -9.53 0.46 20.28
N GLN A 253 -10.05 0.37 21.51
CA GLN A 253 -9.41 0.96 22.68
C GLN A 253 -8.12 0.24 23.07
N THR A 254 -8.07 -1.08 22.92
CA THR A 254 -6.93 -1.92 23.32
C THR A 254 -5.78 -1.81 22.31
N VAL A 255 -6.10 -1.86 21.00
CA VAL A 255 -5.15 -1.69 19.90
C VAL A 255 -4.53 -0.30 19.91
N SER A 256 -5.36 0.73 20.12
CA SER A 256 -4.90 2.10 20.28
C SER A 256 -3.93 2.23 21.46
N HIS A 257 -4.23 1.65 22.62
CA HIS A 257 -3.33 1.68 23.78
C HIS A 257 -2.01 0.93 23.55
N PHE A 258 -2.03 -0.23 22.87
CA PHE A 258 -0.81 -1.01 22.62
C PHE A 258 0.11 -0.33 21.60
N ALA A 259 -0.46 0.22 20.51
CA ALA A 259 0.25 1.05 19.56
C ALA A 259 0.83 2.30 20.23
N ILE A 260 0.02 3.03 20.98
CA ILE A 260 0.47 4.23 21.71
C ILE A 260 1.59 3.87 22.69
N ALA A 261 1.50 2.75 23.40
CA ALA A 261 2.53 2.31 24.34
C ALA A 261 3.86 2.00 23.65
N GLN A 262 3.87 1.27 22.53
CA GLN A 262 5.09 0.93 21.78
C GLN A 262 5.75 2.12 21.06
N TYR A 263 4.96 3.11 20.60
CA TYR A 263 5.46 4.28 19.87
C TYR A 263 5.57 5.56 20.73
N SER A 264 5.33 5.47 22.04
CA SER A 264 5.57 6.60 22.97
C SER A 264 7.00 6.65 23.52
N THR A 265 7.76 5.55 23.45
CA THR A 265 9.06 5.40 24.14
C THR A 265 10.26 5.11 23.24
N THR A 266 10.08 4.96 21.94
CA THR A 266 11.16 4.51 21.03
C THR A 266 11.55 5.66 20.09
N HIS A 267 12.86 5.91 19.99
CA HIS A 267 13.48 7.06 19.32
C HIS A 267 12.80 7.48 18.02
N VAL A 268 12.07 8.60 18.06
CA VAL A 268 11.69 9.34 16.85
C VAL A 268 13.00 9.67 16.16
N TYR A 269 13.31 9.00 15.06
CA TYR A 269 14.47 9.33 14.25
C TYR A 269 14.34 10.81 13.92
N GLN A 270 15.28 11.62 14.42
CA GLN A 270 15.17 13.07 14.31
C GLN A 270 14.93 13.42 12.84
N LEU A 271 13.88 14.21 12.58
CA LEU A 271 13.53 14.80 11.28
C LEU A 271 14.69 15.59 10.62
N ASN A 272 15.85 15.66 11.27
CA ASN A 272 17.08 16.30 10.85
C ASN A 272 17.83 15.60 9.70
N SER A 273 17.31 14.50 9.14
CA SER A 273 17.89 13.90 7.92
C SER A 273 17.31 14.55 6.65
N GLY A 274 17.71 15.81 6.44
CA GLY A 274 18.05 16.49 5.17
C GLY A 274 17.17 16.41 3.91
N ILE A 275 16.09 15.63 3.86
CA ILE A 275 15.40 15.30 2.58
C ILE A 275 14.31 16.32 2.23
N ILE A 276 13.85 17.12 3.19
CA ILE A 276 12.82 18.14 2.95
C ILE A 276 13.25 19.42 3.66
N PRO A 277 13.45 20.55 2.95
CA PRO A 277 13.80 21.81 3.60
C PRO A 277 12.68 22.19 4.57
N HIS A 278 13.07 22.60 5.78
CA HIS A 278 12.15 23.24 6.71
C HIS A 278 11.41 24.34 5.96
N ALA A 279 10.08 24.26 5.93
CA ALA A 279 9.25 25.33 5.38
C ALA A 279 9.60 26.62 6.14
N SER A 280 10.27 27.54 5.44
CA SER A 280 10.57 28.90 5.88
C SER A 280 9.38 29.80 5.66
#